data_AF-A0A180FJ35-F1
#
_entry.id   AF-A0A180FJ35-F1
#
_cell.length_a   1.000
_cell.length_b   1.000
_cell.length_c   1.000
_cell.angle_alpha   90.00
_cell.angle_beta   90.00
_cell.angle_gamma   90.00
#
_symmetry.space_group_name_H-M   'P 1'
#
loop_
_entity.id
_entity.type
_entity.pdbx_description
1 polymer ?
#
loop_
_entity_poly.entity_id
_entity_poly.type
_entity_poly.pdbx_seq_one_letter_code
_entity_poly.pdbx_strand_id
1 'polypeptide(L)' 'METETVLTGKQATANRPKATQADIDEAAYLGIPIDEYGDPIGTPWEVVIDRLYDSLSKHYGVDLRTLI' A
#
# COMPACT_ATOMS: atom_id res chain seq x y z
N MET A 1 6.22 -24.81 29.81
CA MET A 1 5.87 -23.42 30.14
C MET A 1 6.55 -22.57 29.09
N GLU A 2 5.83 -22.25 28.02
CA GLU A 2 6.34 -21.46 26.90
C GLU A 2 6.31 -19.98 27.33
N THR A 3 7.40 -19.24 27.13
CA THR A 3 7.53 -17.83 27.52
C THR A 3 7.26 -16.95 26.32
N GLU A 4 6.09 -16.29 26.30
CA GLU A 4 5.76 -15.31 25.27
C GLU A 4 6.51 -14.00 25.55
N THR A 5 7.49 -13.71 24.70
CA THR A 5 8.22 -12.44 24.73
C THR A 5 7.34 -11.37 24.09
N VAL A 6 6.64 -10.58 24.91
CA VAL A 6 5.89 -9.41 24.45
C VAL A 6 6.88 -8.33 24.03
N LEU A 7 7.13 -8.21 22.73
CA LEU A 7 7.80 -7.07 22.13
C LEU A 7 6.87 -5.86 22.22
N THR A 8 6.92 -5.15 23.34
CA THR A 8 6.30 -3.82 23.50
C THR A 8 7.13 -2.79 22.72
N GLY A 9 7.01 -2.85 21.40
CA GLY A 9 7.26 -1.69 20.55
C GLY A 9 6.19 -0.66 20.86
N LYS A 10 6.59 0.50 21.39
CA LYS A 10 5.72 1.64 21.69
C LYS A 10 5.20 2.22 20.36
N GLN A 11 4.19 1.57 19.78
CA GLN A 11 3.54 2.04 18.57
C GLN A 11 2.82 3.33 18.95
N ALA A 12 3.20 4.44 18.33
CA ALA A 12 2.52 5.72 18.50
C ALA A 12 1.11 5.60 17.89
N THR A 13 0.16 5.05 18.63
CA THR A 13 -1.26 5.20 18.35
C THR A 13 -1.66 6.63 18.67
N ALA A 14 -1.23 7.56 17.81
CA ALA A 14 -1.95 8.82 17.68
C ALA A 14 -3.40 8.44 17.37
N ASN A 15 -4.35 8.95 18.15
CA ASN A 15 -5.79 8.74 17.95
C ASN A 15 -6.21 9.34 16.60
N ARG A 16 -5.86 8.65 15.50
CA ARG A 16 -6.28 9.01 14.17
C ARG A 16 -7.77 8.67 14.07
N PRO A 17 -8.64 9.62 13.69
CA PRO A 17 -10.04 9.32 13.46
C PRO A 17 -10.16 8.27 12.36
N LYS A 18 -11.10 7.33 12.55
CA LYS A 18 -11.44 6.34 11.53
C LYS A 18 -11.98 7.01 10.27
N ALA A 19 -11.93 6.28 9.16
CA ALA A 19 -12.56 6.69 7.91
C ALA A 19 -14.01 7.12 8.15
N THR A 20 -14.43 8.22 7.52
CA THR A 20 -15.82 8.64 7.51
C THR A 20 -16.61 7.80 6.50
N GLN A 21 -17.95 7.82 6.59
CA GLN A 21 -18.78 7.14 5.60
C GLN A 21 -18.57 7.69 4.18
N ALA A 22 -18.29 8.99 4.05
CA ALA A 22 -18.00 9.61 2.77
C ALA A 22 -16.72 9.04 2.13
N ASP A 23 -15.67 8.82 2.94
CA ASP A 23 -14.41 8.22 2.47
C ASP A 23 -14.64 6.78 1.98
N ILE A 24 -15.51 6.03 2.68
CA ILE A 24 -15.88 4.65 2.30
C ILE A 24 -16.68 4.64 1.00
N ASP A 25 -17.66 5.54 0.85
CA ASP A 25 -18.50 5.60 -0.34
C ASP A 25 -17.68 6.03 -1.58
N GLU A 26 -16.75 6.97 -1.42
CA GLU A 26 -15.82 7.39 -2.46
C GLU A 26 -14.88 6.25 -2.88
N ALA A 27 -14.26 5.57 -1.90
CA ALA A 27 -13.40 4.42 -2.17
C ALA A 27 -14.16 3.28 -2.89
N ALA A 28 -15.42 3.03 -2.50
CA ALA A 28 -16.28 2.05 -3.16
C ALA A 28 -16.62 2.45 -4.59
N TYR A 29 -16.93 3.74 -4.84
CA TYR A 29 -17.16 4.26 -6.18
C TYR A 29 -15.94 4.09 -7.09
N LEU A 30 -14.74 4.32 -6.54
CA LEU A 30 -13.47 4.19 -7.26
C LEU A 30 -12.96 2.73 -7.33
N GLY A 31 -13.58 1.80 -6.60
CA GLY A 31 -13.13 0.40 -6.51
C GLY A 31 -11.78 0.24 -5.80
N ILE A 32 -11.43 1.17 -4.91
CA ILE A 32 -10.17 1.18 -4.17
C ILE A 32 -10.41 0.54 -2.80
N PRO A 33 -9.73 -0.57 -2.45
CA PRO A 33 -9.78 -1.09 -1.09
C PRO A 33 -9.11 -0.09 -0.13
N ILE A 34 -9.72 0.19 1.01
CA ILE A 34 -9.17 1.07 2.05
C ILE A 34 -9.21 0.40 3.43
N ASP A 35 -8.36 0.82 4.35
CA ASP A 35 -8.33 0.36 5.74
C ASP A 35 -9.33 1.11 6.65
N GLU A 36 -9.32 0.79 7.94
CA GLU A 36 -10.21 1.43 8.92
C GLU A 36 -9.96 2.94 9.11
N TYR A 37 -8.86 3.47 8.59
CA TYR A 37 -8.43 4.87 8.66
C TYR A 37 -8.53 5.60 7.32
N GLY A 38 -9.03 4.92 6.27
CA GLY A 38 -9.21 5.48 4.93
C GLY A 38 -7.98 5.38 4.04
N ASP A 39 -6.93 4.67 4.48
CA ASP A 39 -5.73 4.50 3.67
C ASP A 39 -5.93 3.38 2.64
N PRO A 40 -5.59 3.62 1.37
CA PRO A 40 -5.66 2.58 0.34
C PRO A 40 -4.86 1.34 0.73
N ILE A 41 -5.55 0.19 0.76
CA ILE A 41 -4.93 -1.12 0.90
C ILE A 41 -4.76 -1.72 -0.50
N GLY A 42 -3.55 -2.16 -0.81
CA GLY A 42 -3.28 -2.78 -2.09
C GLY A 42 -1.79 -3.00 -2.32
N THR A 43 -1.42 -3.23 -3.58
CA THR A 43 -0.01 -3.26 -3.96
C THR A 43 0.52 -1.82 -3.97
N PRO A 44 1.60 -1.49 -3.23
CA PRO A 44 2.20 -0.15 -3.25
C PRO A 44 2.48 0.32 -4.67
N TRP A 45 2.32 1.62 -4.92
CA TRP A 45 2.48 2.19 -6.26
C TRP A 45 3.86 1.93 -6.84
N GLU A 46 4.89 1.95 -6.00
CA GLU A 46 6.28 1.60 -6.34
C GLU A 46 6.38 0.19 -6.90
N VAL A 47 5.70 -0.79 -6.28
CA VAL A 47 5.70 -2.18 -6.73
C VAL A 47 4.94 -2.35 -8.05
N VAL A 48 3.85 -1.60 -8.24
CA VAL A 48 3.09 -1.60 -9.51
C VAL A 48 3.95 -0.99 -10.63
N ILE A 49 4.57 0.15 -10.37
CA ILE A 49 5.49 0.82 -11.29
C ILE A 49 6.67 -0.08 -11.63
N ASP A 50 7.27 -0.73 -10.63
CA ASP A 50 8.40 -1.61 -10.86
C ASP A 50 8.01 -2.75 -11.80
N ARG A 51 6.88 -3.40 -11.55
CA ARG A 51 6.36 -4.46 -12.44
C ARG A 51 6.04 -3.96 -13.84
N LEU A 52 5.52 -2.74 -13.96
CA LEU A 52 5.29 -2.11 -15.27
C LEU A 52 6.62 -1.93 -16.01
N TYR A 53 7.62 -1.33 -15.37
CA TYR A 53 8.94 -1.14 -15.97
C TYR A 53 9.61 -2.47 -16.30
N ASP A 54 9.47 -3.50 -15.47
CA ASP A 54 9.98 -4.85 -15.78
C ASP A 54 9.27 -5.43 -17.01
N SER A 55 7.96 -5.28 -17.12
CA SER A 55 7.19 -5.76 -18.26
C SER A 55 7.56 -5.03 -19.55
N LEU A 56 7.74 -3.72 -19.47
CA LEU A 56 8.15 -2.91 -20.61
C LEU A 56 9.59 -3.24 -21.00
N SER A 57 10.50 -3.43 -20.04
CA SER A 57 11.89 -3.79 -20.31
C SER A 57 11.99 -5.17 -20.99
N LYS A 58 11.15 -6.13 -20.60
CA LYS A 58 11.02 -7.41 -21.31
C LYS A 58 10.49 -7.25 -22.74
N HIS A 59 9.52 -6.35 -22.94
CA HIS A 59 8.93 -6.11 -24.26
C HIS A 59 9.92 -5.45 -25.22
N TYR A 60 10.67 -4.45 -24.75
CA TYR A 60 11.60 -3.66 -25.57
C TYR A 60 13.03 -4.21 -25.56
N GLY A 61 13.35 -5.17 -24.69
CA GLY A 61 14.69 -5.77 -24.59
C GLY A 61 15.75 -4.85 -23.99
N VAL A 62 15.35 -3.75 -23.36
CA VAL A 62 16.24 -2.76 -22.74
C VAL A 62 15.69 -2.33 -21.39
N ASP A 63 16.55 -2.05 -20.42
CA ASP A 63 16.12 -1.52 -19.12
C ASP A 63 15.70 -0.05 -19.25
N LEU A 64 14.39 0.19 -19.25
CA LEU A 64 13.84 1.53 -19.40
C LEU A 64 14.19 2.48 -18.26
N ARG A 65 14.57 1.97 -17.07
CA ARG A 65 14.99 2.81 -15.95
C ARG A 65 16.39 3.40 -16.15
N THR A 66 17.13 2.91 -17.13
CA THR A 66 18.51 3.36 -17.44
C THR A 66 18.58 4.39 -18.56
N LEU A 67 17.43 4.78 -19.14
CA LEU A 67 17.32 5.73 -20.25
C LEU A 67 17.23 7.21 -19.83
N ILE A 68 17.52 7.53 -18.57
CA ILE A 68 17.46 8.89 -17.99
C ILE A 68 18.85 9.53 -17.99
#